data_AF-A0A414S3M5-F1
#
_entry.id   AF-A0A414S3M5-F1
#
_cell.length_a   1.000
_cell.length_b   1.000
_cell.length_c   1.000
_cell.angle_alpha   90.00
_cell.angle_beta   90.00
_cell.angle_gamma   90.00
#
_symmetry.space_group_name_H-M   'P 1'
#
loop_
_entity.id
_entity.type
_entity.pdbx_description
1 polymer ?
#
loop_
_entity_poly.entity_id
_entity_poly.type
_entity_poly.pdbx_seq_one_letter_code
_entity_poly.pdbx_strand_id
1 'polypeptide(L)'
;MNSKTALEKKYEIIKQNLGNQTTFYTDEVIPLFPELKKSTLYWNLSKLVEAGYIKRVRNGVFSFNDLKGRQGIILCETAQKLKNYMDELGFYYYISGLDILAKYMLHIPEQYPVIAFIEKAAKEEIYNNLLAEGFEVIEPQYTKKMYEDAMFSGSHNMQVILYTTEDFQYSSEGLASIEKAFADLYFAITRNGYPLSLQELVRIYQNLSRLGNIDKKKLITVASRRNIQYDIRFIVENRFITDSAIEFGKILRREE
;
A
#
# COMPACT_ATOMS: atom_id res chain seq x y z
N MET A 1 -12.42 24.28 4.91
CA MET A 1 -12.45 23.72 6.29
C MET A 1 -13.59 22.73 6.38
N ASN A 2 -13.32 21.41 6.27
CA ASN A 2 -14.37 20.41 6.39
C ASN A 2 -14.71 20.20 7.88
N SER A 3 -15.96 20.43 8.26
CA SER A 3 -16.43 20.13 9.62
C SER A 3 -16.40 18.61 9.82
N LYS A 4 -15.47 18.12 10.65
CA LYS A 4 -15.41 16.70 11.02
C LYS A 4 -16.75 16.24 11.59
N THR A 5 -17.28 15.13 11.07
CA THR A 5 -18.54 14.55 11.54
C THR A 5 -18.44 14.15 13.02
N ALA A 6 -19.56 14.06 13.73
CA ALA A 6 -19.57 13.65 15.14
C ALA A 6 -18.94 12.26 15.37
N LEU A 7 -18.99 11.39 14.36
CA LEU A 7 -18.38 10.07 14.38
C LEU A 7 -16.84 10.14 14.29
N GLU A 8 -16.30 11.05 13.48
CA GLU A 8 -14.85 11.29 13.35
C GLU A 8 -14.23 11.87 14.61
N LYS A 9 -14.93 12.80 15.27
CA LYS A 9 -14.44 13.36 16.54
C LYS A 9 -14.29 12.26 17.61
N LYS A 10 -15.25 11.33 17.66
CA LYS A 10 -15.19 10.17 18.57
C LYS A 10 -14.04 9.22 18.21
N TYR A 11 -13.82 8.98 16.91
CA TYR A 11 -12.68 8.20 16.46
C TYR A 11 -11.34 8.78 16.91
N GLU A 12 -11.13 10.08 16.77
CA GLU A 12 -9.88 10.74 17.19
C GLU A 12 -9.64 10.59 18.70
N ILE A 13 -10.68 10.70 19.52
CA ILE A 13 -10.57 10.49 20.98
C ILE A 13 -10.15 9.04 21.30
N ILE A 14 -10.78 8.06 20.66
CA ILE A 14 -10.41 6.64 20.81
C ILE A 14 -8.95 6.42 20.39
N LYS A 15 -8.55 7.03 19.26
CA LYS A 15 -7.20 6.91 18.71
C LYS A 15 -6.14 7.59 19.58
N GLN A 16 -6.40 8.76 20.13
CA GLN A 16 -5.45 9.46 21.00
C GLN A 16 -5.15 8.66 22.28
N ASN A 17 -6.15 7.96 22.81
CA ASN A 17 -6.00 7.22 24.06
C ASN A 17 -5.54 5.77 23.86
N LEU A 18 -5.96 5.11 22.77
CA LEU A 18 -5.76 3.67 22.56
C LEU A 18 -4.94 3.34 21.29
N GLY A 19 -4.53 4.35 20.51
CA GLY A 19 -3.88 4.19 19.20
C GLY A 19 -2.52 3.48 19.22
N ASN A 20 -1.85 3.45 20.37
CA ASN A 20 -0.58 2.73 20.54
C ASN A 20 -0.79 1.23 20.78
N GLN A 21 -2.03 0.80 21.00
CA GLN A 21 -2.37 -0.61 21.19
C GLN A 21 -2.67 -1.27 19.84
N THR A 22 -2.22 -2.50 19.66
CA THR A 22 -2.54 -3.32 18.47
C THR A 22 -4.03 -3.65 18.38
N THR A 23 -4.68 -3.82 19.54
CA THR A 23 -6.12 -4.05 19.69
C THR A 23 -6.61 -3.39 20.96
N PHE A 24 -7.88 -2.97 20.99
CA PHE A 24 -8.53 -2.40 22.16
C PHE A 24 -9.93 -3.01 22.41
N TYR A 25 -10.38 -2.98 23.65
CA TYR A 25 -11.63 -3.57 24.12
C TYR A 25 -12.73 -2.52 24.26
N THR A 26 -13.99 -2.95 24.18
CA THR A 26 -15.14 -2.05 24.41
C THR A 26 -15.09 -1.44 25.80
N ASP A 27 -14.64 -2.19 26.79
CA ASP A 27 -14.54 -1.74 28.18
C ASP A 27 -13.46 -0.65 28.38
N GLU A 28 -12.48 -0.55 27.48
CA GLU A 28 -11.51 0.56 27.46
C GLU A 28 -12.07 1.81 26.77
N VAL A 29 -13.07 1.64 25.90
CA VAL A 29 -13.72 2.76 25.20
C VAL A 29 -14.83 3.40 26.06
N ILE A 30 -15.53 2.61 26.88
CA ILE A 30 -16.62 3.11 27.75
C ILE A 30 -16.17 4.29 28.62
N PRO A 31 -15.02 4.24 29.31
CA PRO A 31 -14.54 5.35 30.13
C PRO A 31 -14.23 6.63 29.34
N LEU A 32 -13.98 6.55 28.03
CA LEU A 32 -13.67 7.70 27.19
C LEU A 32 -14.90 8.57 26.87
N PHE A 33 -16.11 8.03 27.05
CA PHE A 33 -17.38 8.69 26.75
C PHE A 33 -18.40 8.48 27.88
N PRO A 34 -18.12 8.96 29.11
CA PRO A 34 -18.96 8.73 30.28
C PRO A 34 -20.39 9.30 30.13
N GLU A 35 -20.57 10.29 29.26
CA GLU A 35 -21.84 10.92 28.94
C GLU A 35 -22.75 10.07 28.03
N LEU A 36 -22.20 9.02 27.39
CA LEU A 36 -22.94 8.17 26.45
C LEU A 36 -23.47 6.90 27.11
N LYS A 37 -24.71 6.53 26.77
CA LYS A 37 -25.26 5.21 27.11
C LYS A 37 -24.46 4.11 26.41
N LYS A 38 -24.26 2.96 27.07
CA LYS A 38 -23.56 1.80 26.51
C LYS A 38 -24.11 1.37 25.15
N SER A 39 -25.43 1.34 24.98
CA SER A 39 -26.09 1.01 23.70
C SER A 39 -25.69 1.95 22.56
N THR A 40 -25.61 3.26 22.85
CA THR A 40 -25.15 4.28 21.91
C THR A 40 -23.67 4.10 21.56
N LEU A 41 -22.83 3.68 22.51
CA LEU A 41 -21.42 3.41 22.26
C LEU A 41 -21.23 2.17 21.36
N TYR A 42 -21.96 1.08 21.63
CA TYR A 42 -21.96 -0.09 20.76
C TYR A 42 -22.39 0.26 19.33
N TRP A 43 -23.42 1.10 19.20
CA TRP A 43 -23.87 1.59 17.90
C TRP A 43 -22.79 2.44 17.20
N ASN A 44 -22.13 3.36 17.92
CA ASN A 44 -21.03 4.15 17.36
C ASN A 44 -19.85 3.27 16.93
N LEU A 45 -19.48 2.26 17.71
CA LEU A 45 -18.42 1.30 17.34
C LEU A 45 -18.82 0.50 16.10
N SER A 46 -20.09 0.09 15.97
CA SER A 46 -20.60 -0.51 14.73
C SER A 46 -20.45 0.43 13.55
N LYS A 47 -20.84 1.70 13.72
CA LYS A 47 -20.71 2.73 12.68
C LYS A 47 -19.25 3.02 12.30
N LEU A 48 -18.33 2.99 13.25
CA LEU A 48 -16.89 3.12 12.99
C LEU A 48 -16.32 1.92 12.24
N VAL A 49 -16.84 0.71 12.49
CA VAL A 49 -16.51 -0.48 11.71
C VAL A 49 -17.07 -0.39 10.29
N GLU A 50 -18.36 -0.06 10.14
CA GLU A 50 -19.03 0.12 8.85
C GLU A 50 -18.34 1.20 8.00
N ALA A 51 -17.94 2.31 8.62
CA ALA A 51 -17.22 3.40 7.95
C ALA A 51 -15.71 3.15 7.82
N GLY A 52 -15.22 1.98 8.26
CA GLY A 52 -13.85 1.53 8.03
C GLY A 52 -12.77 2.24 8.85
N TYR A 53 -13.11 2.90 9.96
CA TYR A 53 -12.12 3.51 10.87
C TYR A 53 -11.43 2.48 11.78
N ILE A 54 -12.16 1.43 12.16
CA ILE A 54 -11.69 0.34 13.03
C ILE A 54 -12.15 -1.00 12.44
N LYS A 55 -11.43 -2.08 12.69
CA LYS A 55 -11.82 -3.45 12.32
C LYS A 55 -12.19 -4.25 13.56
N ARG A 56 -13.29 -5.01 13.49
CA ARG A 56 -13.69 -5.92 14.58
C ARG A 56 -12.86 -7.19 14.48
N VAL A 57 -12.08 -7.49 15.53
CA VAL A 57 -11.21 -8.67 15.59
C VAL A 57 -11.98 -9.87 16.15
N ARG A 58 -12.74 -9.64 17.22
CA ARG A 58 -13.65 -10.61 17.85
C ARG A 58 -14.74 -9.85 18.61
N ASN A 59 -15.68 -10.55 19.26
CA ASN A 59 -16.75 -9.87 19.97
C ASN A 59 -16.18 -8.96 21.08
N GLY A 60 -16.57 -7.69 21.06
CA GLY A 60 -16.09 -6.67 22.00
C GLY A 60 -14.66 -6.18 21.80
N VAL A 61 -13.92 -6.68 20.80
CA VAL A 61 -12.51 -6.34 20.54
C VAL A 61 -12.31 -5.79 19.14
N PHE A 62 -11.62 -4.67 19.07
CA PHE A 62 -11.38 -3.92 17.84
C PHE A 62 -9.89 -3.66 17.66
N SER A 63 -9.51 -3.29 16.45
CA SER A 63 -8.20 -2.71 16.15
C SER A 63 -8.40 -1.55 15.19
N PHE A 64 -7.46 -0.63 15.16
CA PHE A 64 -7.52 0.47 14.20
C PHE A 64 -7.41 -0.10 12.79
N ASN A 65 -8.25 0.44 11.89
CA ASN A 65 -8.15 0.10 10.49
C ASN A 65 -7.14 1.07 9.88
N ASP A 66 -6.00 0.55 9.45
CA ASP A 66 -4.97 1.31 8.75
C ASP A 66 -5.52 2.03 7.49
N LEU A 67 -6.71 1.65 7.02
CA LEU A 67 -7.43 2.27 5.90
C LEU A 67 -7.89 3.73 6.17
N LYS A 68 -8.02 4.17 7.43
CA LYS A 68 -8.04 5.62 7.79
C LYS A 68 -6.84 6.02 8.68
N GLY A 69 -5.84 5.16 8.72
CA GLY A 69 -4.57 5.30 9.45
C GLY A 69 -3.42 5.71 8.55
N ARG A 70 -3.62 6.68 7.65
CA ARG A 70 -2.54 7.27 6.83
C ARG A 70 -1.47 8.02 7.64
N GLN A 71 -1.67 8.15 8.95
CA GLN A 71 -0.72 8.79 9.88
C GLN A 71 0.48 7.90 10.28
N GLY A 72 0.80 6.85 9.53
CA GLY A 72 1.97 6.00 9.79
C GLY A 72 2.76 5.61 8.54
N ILE A 73 2.44 6.19 7.38
CA ILE A 73 3.26 6.03 6.17
C ILE A 73 4.34 7.10 6.24
N ILE A 74 5.57 6.67 6.49
CA ILE A 74 6.75 7.52 6.41
C ILE A 74 7.30 7.31 5.00
N LEU A 75 7.08 8.30 4.13
CA LEU A 75 7.63 8.31 2.78
C LEU A 75 9.14 8.53 2.86
N CYS A 76 9.91 7.93 1.94
CA CYS A 76 11.30 8.34 1.78
C CYS A 76 11.37 9.80 1.30
N GLU A 77 12.54 10.43 1.43
CA GLU A 77 12.72 11.83 1.06
C GLU A 77 12.32 12.10 -0.40
N THR A 78 12.72 11.22 -1.32
CA THR A 78 12.35 11.31 -2.74
C THR A 78 10.85 11.23 -2.96
N ALA A 79 10.16 10.30 -2.29
CA ALA A 79 8.72 10.13 -2.41
C ALA A 79 7.97 11.33 -1.81
N GLN A 80 8.46 11.88 -0.69
CA GLN A 80 7.86 13.07 -0.09
C GLN A 80 8.05 14.31 -0.99
N LYS A 81 9.23 14.49 -1.59
CA LYS A 81 9.49 15.56 -2.55
C LYS A 81 8.57 15.42 -3.77
N LEU A 82 8.48 14.20 -4.34
CA LEU A 82 7.61 13.91 -5.47
C LEU A 82 6.15 14.23 -5.14
N LYS A 83 5.68 13.80 -3.98
CA LYS A 83 4.31 14.05 -3.54
C LYS A 83 4.00 15.55 -3.49
N ASN A 84 4.85 16.33 -2.82
CA ASN A 84 4.66 17.77 -2.68
C ASN A 84 4.63 18.46 -4.05
N TYR A 85 5.59 18.11 -4.92
CA TYR A 85 5.69 18.70 -6.25
C TYR A 85 4.48 18.35 -7.14
N MET A 86 4.03 17.09 -7.10
CA MET A 86 2.85 16.68 -7.86
C MET A 86 1.56 17.30 -7.33
N ASP A 87 1.44 17.48 -6.02
CA ASP A 87 0.31 18.21 -5.40
C ASP A 87 0.29 19.69 -5.82
N GLU A 88 1.46 20.33 -5.93
CA GLU A 88 1.59 21.72 -6.40
C GLU A 88 1.19 21.88 -7.87
N LEU A 89 1.57 20.91 -8.72
CA LEU A 89 1.19 20.91 -10.14
C LEU A 89 -0.28 20.56 -10.38
N GLY A 90 -0.94 19.91 -9.42
CA GLY A 90 -2.37 19.55 -9.52
C GLY A 90 -2.67 18.37 -10.43
N PHE A 91 -1.66 17.58 -10.81
CA PHE A 91 -1.86 16.37 -11.63
C PHE A 91 -2.48 15.23 -10.83
N TYR A 92 -3.19 14.32 -11.52
CA TYR A 92 -3.59 13.05 -10.92
C TYR A 92 -2.41 12.07 -10.88
N TYR A 93 -2.09 11.62 -9.66
CA TYR A 93 -1.03 10.65 -9.43
C TYR A 93 -1.32 9.76 -8.22
N TYR A 94 -0.54 8.69 -8.08
CA TYR A 94 -0.31 8.06 -6.79
C TYR A 94 1.07 7.43 -6.69
N ILE A 95 1.63 7.49 -5.49
CA ILE A 95 2.84 6.77 -5.07
C ILE A 95 2.43 5.38 -4.57
N SER A 96 3.22 4.38 -4.93
CA SER A 96 2.95 2.97 -4.68
C SER A 96 4.21 2.22 -4.24
N GLY A 97 4.11 0.90 -4.12
CA GLY A 97 5.25 0.03 -3.83
C GLY A 97 5.85 0.21 -2.44
N LEU A 98 7.19 0.29 -2.36
CA LEU A 98 7.92 0.27 -1.09
C LEU A 98 7.59 1.44 -0.17
N ASP A 99 7.31 2.64 -0.69
CA ASP A 99 6.91 3.77 0.16
C ASP A 99 5.64 3.51 0.98
N ILE A 100 4.77 2.61 0.53
CA ILE A 100 3.57 2.19 1.25
C ILE A 100 3.87 0.98 2.15
N LEU A 101 4.84 0.15 1.78
CA LEU A 101 5.07 -1.18 2.33
C LEU A 101 6.30 -1.30 3.24
N ALA A 102 7.19 -0.30 3.26
CA ALA A 102 8.48 -0.33 3.94
C ALA A 102 8.34 -0.65 5.44
N LYS A 103 7.26 -0.19 6.09
CA LYS A 103 6.96 -0.50 7.50
C LYS A 103 6.75 -2.00 7.80
N TYR A 104 6.58 -2.83 6.76
CA TYR A 104 6.43 -4.28 6.88
C TYR A 104 7.71 -5.04 6.52
N MET A 105 8.80 -4.34 6.22
CA MET A 105 10.12 -4.93 6.00
C MET A 105 10.87 -5.11 7.32
N LEU A 106 11.77 -6.10 7.37
CA LEU A 106 12.68 -6.25 8.50
C LEU A 106 13.85 -5.27 8.42
N HIS A 107 14.37 -5.06 7.20
CA HIS A 107 15.43 -4.12 6.89
C HIS A 107 14.93 -3.20 5.78
N ILE A 108 14.75 -1.92 6.09
CA ILE A 108 14.36 -0.91 5.12
C ILE A 108 15.63 -0.44 4.40
N PRO A 109 15.71 -0.55 3.06
CA PRO A 109 16.82 0.02 2.31
C PRO A 109 16.87 1.54 2.52
N GLU A 110 18.06 2.08 2.67
CA GLU A 110 18.26 3.53 2.81
C GLU A 110 17.78 4.29 1.54
N GLN A 111 17.99 3.67 0.37
CA GLN A 111 17.56 4.20 -0.91
C GLN A 111 16.92 3.10 -1.75
N TYR A 112 15.83 3.46 -2.42
CA TYR A 112 15.16 2.62 -3.40
C TYR A 112 14.41 3.52 -4.40
N PRO A 113 14.25 3.11 -5.67
CA PRO A 113 13.47 3.89 -6.63
C PRO A 113 12.01 3.99 -6.21
N VAL A 114 11.46 5.20 -6.24
CA VAL A 114 10.04 5.46 -5.93
C VAL A 114 9.19 4.97 -7.09
N ILE A 115 8.11 4.23 -6.81
CA ILE A 115 7.13 3.85 -7.84
C ILE A 115 6.00 4.86 -7.83
N ALA A 116 5.79 5.53 -8.96
CA ALA A 116 4.69 6.47 -9.14
C ALA A 116 3.87 6.15 -10.39
N PHE A 117 2.58 6.42 -10.30
CA PHE A 117 1.63 6.25 -11.38
C PHE A 117 0.97 7.58 -11.71
N ILE A 118 0.89 7.89 -12.99
CA ILE A 118 0.36 9.15 -13.51
C ILE A 118 -0.65 8.92 -14.61
N GLU A 119 -1.43 9.95 -14.91
CA GLU A 119 -2.41 9.90 -15.99
C GLU A 119 -1.70 9.82 -17.34
N LYS A 120 -2.13 8.86 -18.18
CA LYS A 120 -1.54 8.64 -19.50
C LYS A 120 -1.57 9.88 -20.40
N ALA A 121 -2.61 10.70 -20.30
CA ALA A 121 -2.77 11.91 -21.11
C ALA A 121 -1.74 12.99 -20.76
N ALA A 122 -1.26 13.04 -19.51
CA ALA A 122 -0.32 14.04 -19.02
C ALA A 122 1.13 13.53 -18.96
N LYS A 123 1.43 12.37 -19.58
CA LYS A 123 2.73 11.69 -19.48
C LYS A 123 3.90 12.63 -19.81
N GLU A 124 3.90 13.24 -20.99
CA GLU A 124 5.02 14.05 -21.47
C GLU A 124 5.23 15.30 -20.63
N GLU A 125 4.15 15.95 -20.22
CA GLU A 125 4.20 17.15 -19.37
C GLU A 125 4.75 16.82 -17.99
N ILE A 126 4.24 15.77 -17.34
CA ILE A 126 4.73 15.33 -16.03
C ILE A 126 6.19 14.88 -16.13
N TYR A 127 6.57 14.13 -17.17
CA TYR A 127 7.94 13.68 -17.38
C TYR A 127 8.92 14.87 -17.44
N ASN A 128 8.60 15.89 -18.25
CA ASN A 128 9.44 17.08 -18.38
C ASN A 128 9.52 17.89 -17.09
N ASN A 129 8.41 18.05 -16.37
CA ASN A 129 8.38 18.76 -15.08
C ASN A 129 9.25 18.04 -14.04
N LEU A 130 9.16 16.71 -13.96
CA LEU A 130 9.98 15.92 -13.03
C LEU A 130 11.48 16.00 -13.35
N LEU A 131 11.85 15.95 -14.63
CA LEU A 131 13.26 16.15 -15.02
C LEU A 131 13.77 17.55 -14.66
N ALA A 132 12.96 18.59 -14.88
CA ALA A 132 13.32 19.97 -14.55
C ALA A 132 13.49 20.17 -13.03
N GLU A 133 12.73 19.44 -12.22
CA GLU A 133 12.81 19.43 -10.75
C GLU A 133 13.96 18.56 -10.20
N GLY A 134 14.73 17.91 -11.08
CA GLY A 134 15.92 17.13 -10.74
C GLY A 134 15.65 15.67 -10.37
N PHE A 135 14.47 15.12 -10.69
CA PHE A 135 14.23 13.69 -10.57
C PHE A 135 14.90 12.92 -11.71
N GLU A 136 15.42 11.73 -11.40
CA GLU A 136 15.80 10.76 -12.43
C GLU A 136 14.57 9.92 -12.77
N VAL A 137 13.92 10.24 -13.89
CA VAL A 137 12.67 9.59 -14.31
C VAL A 137 12.96 8.38 -15.18
N ILE A 138 12.61 7.21 -14.66
CA ILE A 138 12.89 5.90 -15.27
C ILE A 138 11.60 5.34 -15.86
N GLU A 139 11.59 5.02 -17.15
CA GLU A 139 10.48 4.26 -17.71
C GLU A 139 10.55 2.78 -17.26
N PRO A 140 9.41 2.12 -17.03
CA PRO A 140 9.39 0.77 -16.46
C PRO A 140 10.19 -0.28 -17.24
N GLN A 141 10.33 -0.17 -18.57
CA GLN A 141 11.13 -1.13 -19.34
C GLN A 141 12.64 -1.00 -19.13
N TYR A 142 13.12 0.12 -18.59
CA TYR A 142 14.55 0.38 -18.36
C TYR A 142 14.98 0.19 -16.91
N THR A 143 14.05 -0.13 -16.01
CA THR A 143 14.30 -0.25 -14.56
C THR A 143 15.49 -1.13 -14.21
N LYS A 144 15.54 -2.36 -14.77
CA LYS A 144 16.64 -3.30 -14.48
C LYS A 144 18.00 -2.73 -14.89
N LYS A 145 18.10 -2.23 -16.12
CA LYS A 145 19.36 -1.72 -16.68
C LYS A 145 19.85 -0.49 -15.91
N MET A 146 18.95 0.46 -15.64
CA MET A 146 19.32 1.70 -14.96
C MET A 146 19.72 1.46 -13.50
N TYR A 147 19.11 0.50 -12.82
CA TYR A 147 19.54 0.14 -11.48
C TYR A 147 20.93 -0.50 -11.45
N GLU A 148 21.21 -1.40 -12.40
CA GLU A 148 22.55 -1.99 -12.56
C GLU A 148 23.58 -0.87 -12.80
N ASP A 149 23.32 0.06 -13.72
CA ASP A 149 24.21 1.18 -14.05
C ASP A 149 24.41 2.16 -12.86
N ALA A 150 23.38 2.42 -12.07
CA ALA A 150 23.43 3.30 -10.89
C ALA A 150 24.31 2.74 -9.76
N MET A 151 24.25 1.42 -9.53
CA MET A 151 25.10 0.74 -8.54
C MET A 151 26.60 0.90 -8.84
N PHE A 152 26.98 1.05 -10.12
CA PHE A 152 28.38 1.25 -10.54
C PHE A 152 28.85 2.70 -10.46
N SER A 153 27.94 3.67 -10.54
CA SER A 153 28.27 5.10 -10.62
C SER A 153 28.26 5.82 -9.27
N GLY A 154 27.67 5.22 -8.23
CA GLY A 154 27.64 5.78 -6.87
C GLY A 154 26.79 7.06 -6.74
N SER A 155 25.98 7.38 -7.76
CA SER A 155 25.14 8.57 -7.78
C SER A 155 23.90 8.40 -6.89
N HIS A 156 23.68 9.40 -6.03
CA HIS A 156 22.51 9.48 -5.15
C HIS A 156 21.38 10.20 -5.88
N ASN A 157 20.81 9.56 -6.90
CA ASN A 157 19.78 10.19 -7.71
C ASN A 157 18.38 9.95 -7.13
N MET A 158 17.54 10.97 -7.17
CA MET A 158 16.13 10.92 -6.82
C MET A 158 15.35 10.12 -7.89
N GLN A 159 15.48 8.80 -7.86
CA GLN A 159 14.94 7.91 -8.88
C GLN A 159 13.43 7.69 -8.71
N VAL A 160 12.69 7.92 -9.78
CA VAL A 160 11.25 7.69 -9.87
C VAL A 160 10.96 6.81 -11.07
N ILE A 161 10.44 5.61 -10.83
CA ILE A 161 9.90 4.76 -11.89
C ILE A 161 8.47 5.19 -12.18
N LEU A 162 8.27 5.73 -13.38
CA LEU A 162 7.03 6.40 -13.75
C LEU A 162 6.19 5.51 -14.65
N TYR A 163 5.09 5.01 -14.11
CA TYR A 163 4.10 4.24 -14.84
C TYR A 163 2.93 5.13 -15.27
N THR A 164 2.32 4.81 -16.41
CA THR A 164 1.05 5.43 -16.82
C THR A 164 -0.14 4.55 -16.42
N THR A 165 -1.27 5.19 -16.13
CA THR A 165 -2.52 4.49 -15.83
C THR A 165 -3.73 5.35 -16.15
N GLU A 166 -4.85 4.69 -16.40
CA GLU A 166 -6.18 5.30 -16.49
C GLU A 166 -7.03 4.94 -15.24
N ASP A 167 -6.50 4.10 -14.33
CA ASP A 167 -7.22 3.61 -13.15
C ASP A 167 -6.58 4.08 -11.83
N PHE A 168 -7.22 5.09 -11.25
CA PHE A 168 -6.87 5.68 -9.96
C PHE A 168 -7.67 5.12 -8.79
N GLN A 169 -8.47 4.07 -8.98
CA GLN A 169 -9.16 3.44 -7.87
C GLN A 169 -8.17 2.78 -6.90
N TYR A 170 -8.59 2.63 -5.65
CA TYR A 170 -7.76 2.11 -4.56
C TYR A 170 -6.48 2.91 -4.28
N SER A 171 -6.47 4.18 -4.71
CA SER A 171 -5.56 5.24 -4.27
C SER A 171 -6.41 6.42 -3.77
N SER A 172 -5.83 7.22 -2.88
CA SER A 172 -6.39 8.51 -2.45
C SER A 172 -5.27 9.43 -1.98
N GLU A 173 -5.45 10.75 -2.03
CA GLU A 173 -4.46 11.78 -1.62
C GLU A 173 -3.02 11.48 -2.12
N GLY A 174 -2.89 11.04 -3.38
CA GLY A 174 -1.58 10.75 -3.96
C GLY A 174 -0.91 9.45 -3.49
N LEU A 175 -1.61 8.57 -2.76
CA LEU A 175 -1.04 7.32 -2.21
C LEU A 175 -1.91 6.10 -2.52
N ALA A 176 -1.27 4.99 -2.89
CA ALA A 176 -1.92 3.69 -3.06
C ALA A 176 -2.37 3.08 -1.72
N SER A 177 -3.44 2.29 -1.75
CA SER A 177 -3.76 1.39 -0.64
C SER A 177 -2.78 0.21 -0.58
N ILE A 178 -2.70 -0.47 0.58
CA ILE A 178 -1.77 -1.59 0.81
C ILE A 178 -1.90 -2.68 -0.27
N GLU A 179 -3.12 -3.08 -0.62
CA GLU A 179 -3.35 -4.10 -1.64
C GLU A 179 -2.85 -3.66 -3.02
N LYS A 180 -3.05 -2.38 -3.36
CA LYS A 180 -2.60 -1.81 -4.63
C LYS A 180 -1.08 -1.70 -4.66
N ALA A 181 -0.48 -1.20 -3.58
CA ALA A 181 0.97 -1.15 -3.44
C ALA A 181 1.63 -2.51 -3.56
N PHE A 182 1.04 -3.55 -2.95
CA PHE A 182 1.56 -4.91 -3.07
C PHE A 182 1.47 -5.44 -4.51
N ALA A 183 0.32 -5.27 -5.16
CA ALA A 183 0.14 -5.69 -6.55
C ALA A 183 1.07 -4.96 -7.51
N ASP A 184 1.22 -3.64 -7.36
CA ASP A 184 2.12 -2.81 -8.18
C ASP A 184 3.59 -3.19 -7.95
N LEU A 185 4.00 -3.44 -6.71
CA LEU A 185 5.36 -3.88 -6.40
C LEU A 185 5.64 -5.29 -6.94
N TYR A 186 4.70 -6.23 -6.80
CA TYR A 186 4.81 -7.56 -7.39
C TYR A 186 4.98 -7.48 -8.90
N PHE A 187 4.17 -6.64 -9.57
CA PHE A 187 4.27 -6.39 -11.00
C PHE A 187 5.64 -5.82 -11.36
N ALA A 188 6.08 -4.77 -10.67
CA ALA A 188 7.36 -4.10 -10.92
C ALA A 188 8.55 -5.07 -10.77
N ILE A 189 8.55 -5.93 -9.75
CA ILE A 189 9.61 -6.93 -9.53
C ILE A 189 9.59 -7.99 -10.63
N THR A 190 8.42 -8.57 -10.90
CA THR A 190 8.32 -9.76 -11.77
C THR A 190 8.33 -9.45 -13.26
N ARG A 191 7.93 -8.23 -13.67
CA ARG A 191 7.78 -7.84 -15.08
C ARG A 191 8.74 -6.76 -15.52
N ASN A 192 9.24 -5.94 -14.61
CA ASN A 192 10.06 -4.77 -14.93
C ASN A 192 11.47 -4.82 -14.31
N GLY A 193 11.74 -5.81 -13.46
CA GLY A 193 13.04 -5.97 -12.81
C GLY A 193 13.32 -4.90 -11.77
N TYR A 194 12.30 -4.48 -11.01
CA TYR A 194 12.47 -3.62 -9.84
C TYR A 194 13.50 -4.24 -8.88
N PRO A 195 14.39 -3.43 -8.28
CA PRO A 195 15.52 -3.90 -7.48
C PRO A 195 15.14 -4.35 -6.06
N LEU A 196 14.18 -5.26 -5.97
CA LEU A 196 13.83 -5.94 -4.73
C LEU A 196 13.72 -7.43 -5.01
N SER A 197 14.33 -8.25 -4.16
CA SER A 197 14.26 -9.69 -4.32
C SER A 197 12.85 -10.21 -4.07
N LEU A 198 12.50 -11.31 -4.74
CA LEU A 198 11.23 -11.99 -4.50
C LEU A 198 11.14 -12.49 -3.05
N GLN A 199 12.26 -12.86 -2.41
CA GLN A 199 12.26 -13.28 -1.01
C GLN A 199 11.83 -12.14 -0.07
N GLU A 200 12.28 -10.90 -0.30
CA GLU A 200 11.84 -9.75 0.51
C GLU A 200 10.35 -9.45 0.30
N LEU A 201 9.86 -9.58 -0.94
CA LEU A 201 8.42 -9.43 -1.20
C LEU A 201 7.58 -10.48 -0.47
N VAL A 202 8.06 -11.74 -0.41
CA VAL A 202 7.41 -12.80 0.38
C VAL A 202 7.36 -12.45 1.87
N ARG A 203 8.45 -11.89 2.43
CA ARG A 203 8.50 -11.46 3.83
C ARG A 203 7.50 -10.33 4.11
N ILE A 204 7.43 -9.33 3.21
CA ILE A 204 6.42 -8.26 3.29
C ILE A 204 5.01 -8.85 3.31
N TYR A 205 4.70 -9.77 2.38
CA TYR A 205 3.39 -10.43 2.32
C TYR A 205 3.06 -11.19 3.61
N GLN A 206 4.02 -11.96 4.14
CA GLN A 206 3.85 -12.72 5.38
C GLN A 206 3.58 -11.79 6.56
N ASN A 207 4.30 -10.67 6.67
CA ASN A 207 4.07 -9.67 7.71
C ASN A 207 2.70 -9.00 7.59
N LEU A 208 2.30 -8.60 6.38
CA LEU A 208 0.97 -8.06 6.09
C LEU A 208 -0.15 -9.03 6.49
N SER A 209 -0.01 -10.30 6.10
CA SER A 209 -0.96 -11.36 6.41
C SER A 209 -1.03 -11.65 7.90
N ARG A 210 0.12 -11.76 8.58
CA ARG A 210 0.23 -12.01 10.03
C ARG A 210 -0.43 -10.90 10.86
N LEU A 211 -0.28 -9.64 10.44
CA LEU A 211 -0.88 -8.47 11.10
C LEU A 211 -2.36 -8.25 10.72
N GLY A 212 -2.88 -9.01 9.75
CA GLY A 212 -4.23 -8.83 9.22
C GLY A 212 -4.42 -7.47 8.55
N ASN A 213 -3.37 -6.95 7.92
CA ASN A 213 -3.33 -5.63 7.26
C ASN A 213 -3.47 -5.73 5.74
N ILE A 214 -3.85 -6.90 5.23
CA ILE A 214 -4.11 -7.13 3.81
C ILE A 214 -5.44 -7.83 3.61
N ASP A 215 -6.32 -7.20 2.83
CA ASP A 215 -7.54 -7.82 2.36
C ASP A 215 -7.25 -8.65 1.10
N LYS A 216 -7.31 -9.97 1.27
CA LYS A 216 -7.05 -10.95 0.20
C LYS A 216 -8.00 -10.84 -0.99
N LYS A 217 -9.29 -10.52 -0.76
CA LYS A 217 -10.26 -10.38 -1.84
C LYS A 217 -9.96 -9.12 -2.64
N LYS A 218 -9.74 -8.00 -1.95
CA LYS A 218 -9.38 -6.73 -2.56
C LYS A 218 -8.04 -6.85 -3.32
N LEU A 219 -7.06 -7.57 -2.77
CA LEU A 219 -5.79 -7.82 -3.46
C LEU A 219 -5.98 -8.52 -4.79
N ILE A 220 -6.79 -9.59 -4.85
CA ILE A 220 -7.10 -10.29 -6.11
C ILE A 220 -7.80 -9.35 -7.10
N THR A 221 -8.75 -8.52 -6.62
CA THR A 221 -9.46 -7.54 -7.46
C THR A 221 -8.54 -6.46 -8.02
N VAL A 222 -7.56 -6.00 -7.25
CA VAL A 222 -6.58 -5.01 -7.75
C VAL A 222 -5.62 -5.67 -8.75
N ALA A 223 -5.17 -6.89 -8.45
CA ALA A 223 -4.26 -7.66 -9.28
C ALA A 223 -4.81 -7.93 -10.70
N SER A 224 -6.12 -8.09 -10.85
CA SER A 224 -6.73 -8.31 -12.17
C SER A 224 -6.57 -7.13 -13.12
N ARG A 225 -6.38 -5.92 -12.59
CA ARG A 225 -6.19 -4.70 -13.39
C ARG A 225 -4.79 -4.56 -13.98
N ARG A 226 -3.87 -5.38 -13.46
CA ARG A 226 -2.49 -5.51 -13.90
C ARG A 226 -2.24 -6.83 -14.63
N ASN A 227 -3.30 -7.62 -14.90
CA ASN A 227 -3.21 -8.96 -15.48
C ASN A 227 -2.32 -9.95 -14.68
N ILE A 228 -2.24 -9.79 -13.36
CA ILE A 228 -1.48 -10.68 -12.45
C ILE A 228 -2.38 -11.40 -11.45
N GLN A 229 -3.69 -11.45 -11.68
CA GLN A 229 -4.66 -12.07 -10.79
C GLN A 229 -4.39 -13.56 -10.56
N TYR A 230 -3.88 -14.29 -11.56
CA TYR A 230 -3.63 -15.73 -11.42
C TYR A 230 -2.44 -15.98 -10.50
N ASP A 231 -1.35 -15.22 -10.67
CA ASP A 231 -0.19 -15.24 -9.78
C ASP A 231 -0.61 -14.91 -8.33
N ILE A 232 -1.37 -13.83 -8.16
CA ILE A 232 -1.82 -13.38 -6.84
C ILE A 232 -2.80 -14.37 -6.20
N ARG A 233 -3.71 -14.99 -6.96
CA ARG A 233 -4.56 -16.08 -6.46
C ARG A 233 -3.73 -17.26 -5.99
N PHE A 234 -2.75 -17.69 -6.78
CA PHE A 234 -1.84 -18.76 -6.40
C PHE A 234 -1.14 -18.46 -5.07
N ILE A 235 -0.69 -17.22 -4.84
CA ILE A 235 -0.06 -16.80 -3.59
C ILE A 235 -1.06 -16.79 -2.41
N VAL A 236 -2.23 -16.16 -2.61
CA VAL A 236 -3.23 -15.94 -1.57
C VAL A 236 -3.89 -17.23 -1.10
N GLU A 237 -4.12 -18.13 -2.05
CA GLU A 237 -4.81 -19.41 -1.89
C GLU A 237 -3.83 -20.57 -1.71
N ASN A 238 -2.51 -20.33 -1.76
CA ASN A 238 -1.46 -21.35 -1.74
C ASN A 238 -1.67 -22.43 -0.68
N ARG A 239 -2.05 -22.05 0.54
CA ARG A 239 -2.30 -22.96 1.67
C ARG A 239 -3.45 -23.96 1.45
N PHE A 240 -4.30 -23.70 0.46
CA PHE A 240 -5.44 -24.55 0.09
C PHE A 240 -5.15 -25.37 -1.17
N ILE A 241 -4.05 -25.08 -1.86
CA ILE A 241 -3.60 -25.81 -3.05
C ILE A 241 -2.81 -27.03 -2.56
N THR A 242 -3.16 -28.22 -3.04
CA THR A 242 -2.45 -29.45 -2.66
C THR A 242 -1.10 -29.53 -3.33
N ASP A 243 -0.15 -30.23 -2.71
CA ASP A 243 1.18 -30.49 -3.30
C ASP A 243 1.07 -31.20 -4.66
N SER A 244 0.09 -32.10 -4.82
CA SER A 244 -0.19 -32.78 -6.09
C SER A 244 -0.60 -31.80 -7.19
N ALA A 245 -1.42 -30.79 -6.89
CA ALA A 245 -1.82 -29.78 -7.88
C ALA A 245 -0.64 -28.88 -8.27
N ILE A 246 0.23 -28.54 -7.31
CA ILE A 246 1.46 -27.79 -7.59
C ILE A 246 2.38 -28.61 -8.50
N GLU A 247 2.58 -29.89 -8.21
CA GLU A 247 3.44 -30.76 -9.01
C GLU A 247 2.87 -31.01 -10.41
N PHE A 248 1.56 -31.22 -10.53
CA PHE A 248 0.87 -31.32 -11.82
C PHE A 248 1.14 -30.10 -12.71
N GLY A 249 1.03 -28.89 -12.15
CA GLY A 249 1.35 -27.65 -12.88
C GLY A 249 2.82 -27.54 -13.30
N LYS A 250 3.76 -28.07 -12.52
CA LYS A 250 5.18 -28.11 -12.91
C LYS A 250 5.43 -29.07 -14.06
N ILE A 251 4.74 -30.22 -14.08
CA ILE A 251 4.85 -31.21 -15.17
C ILE A 251 4.37 -30.58 -16.48
N LEU A 252 3.17 -29.95 -16.47
CA LEU A 252 2.64 -29.28 -17.67
C LEU A 252 3.62 -28.25 -18.25
N ARG A 253 4.26 -27.42 -17.43
CA ARG A 253 5.22 -26.39 -17.88
C ARG A 253 6.54 -26.94 -18.41
N ARG A 254 6.87 -28.21 -18.14
CA ARG A 254 8.08 -28.84 -18.70
C ARG A 254 7.85 -29.37 -20.11
N GLU A 255 6.59 -29.54 -20.50
CA GLU A 255 6.17 -30.04 -21.81
C GLU A 255 5.86 -28.91 -22.81
N GLU A 256 5.88 -27.65 -22.35
CA GLU A 256 5.84 -26.42 -23.17
C GLU A 256 7.24 -25.87 -23.45
#